data_AF-A0A9P6DLN7-F1
#
_entry.id   AF-A0A9P6DLN7-F1
#
_cell.length_a   1.000
_cell.length_b   1.000
_cell.length_c   1.000
_cell.angle_alpha   90.00
_cell.angle_beta   90.00
_cell.angle_gamma   90.00
#
_symmetry.space_group_name_H-M   'P 1'
#
loop_
_entity.id
_entity.type
_entity.pdbx_description
1 polymer ?
#
loop_
_entity_poly.entity_id
_entity_poly.type
_entity_poly.pdbx_seq_one_letter_code
_entity_poly.pdbx_strand_id
1 'polypeptide(L)' 'KVVWSMHQIMRSDPLRRFALGITIENTTPRFRISHRVHLVASTPIDINSKSVDVVSVFLGIALSTADRLGQDPTMTRV' A
#
# COMPACT_ATOMS: atom_id res chain seq x y z
N LYS A 1 -1.53 7.48 -13.30
CA LYS A 1 -1.62 6.01 -13.50
C LYS A 1 -1.77 5.24 -12.17
N VAL A 2 -0.85 5.39 -11.20
CA VAL A 2 -0.86 4.63 -9.93
C VAL A 2 -2.15 4.79 -9.12
N VAL A 3 -2.62 6.03 -8.89
CA VAL A 3 -3.85 6.29 -8.11
C VAL A 3 -5.08 5.64 -8.76
N TRP A 4 -5.20 5.75 -10.08
CA TRP A 4 -6.26 5.10 -10.84
C TRP A 4 -6.22 3.57 -10.67
N SER A 5 -5.04 2.96 -10.82
CA SER A 5 -4.86 1.52 -10.62
C SER A 5 -5.24 1.09 -9.19
N MET A 6 -4.87 1.86 -8.18
CA MET A 6 -5.24 1.58 -6.78
C MET A 6 -6.76 1.62 -6.58
N HIS A 7 -7.45 2.61 -7.16
CA HIS A 7 -8.92 2.66 -7.14
C HIS A 7 -9.55 1.48 -7.88
N GLN A 8 -9.01 1.10 -9.04
CA GLN A 8 -9.54 -0.03 -9.83
C GLN A 8 -9.38 -1.37 -9.10
N ILE A 9 -8.29 -1.57 -8.36
CA ILE A 9 -8.11 -2.79 -7.54
C ILE A 9 -9.18 -2.86 -6.45
N MET A 10 -9.44 -1.78 -5.72
CA MET A 10 -10.49 -1.76 -4.68
C MET A 10 -11.91 -1.85 -5.26
N ARG A 11 -12.11 -1.40 -6.51
CA ARG A 11 -13.39 -1.57 -7.22
C ARG A 11 -13.61 -3.03 -7.60
N SER A 12 -12.56 -3.72 -8.04
CA SER A 12 -12.64 -5.10 -8.53
C SER A 12 -12.73 -6.11 -7.38
N ASP A 13 -12.12 -5.79 -6.25
CA ASP A 13 -12.16 -6.61 -5.04
C ASP A 13 -12.81 -5.83 -3.88
N PRO A 14 -14.11 -6.09 -3.59
CA PRO A 14 -14.83 -5.40 -2.52
C PRO A 14 -14.27 -5.70 -1.13
N LEU A 15 -13.55 -6.83 -0.96
CA LEU A 15 -12.91 -7.19 0.31
C LEU A 15 -11.73 -6.27 0.63
N ARG A 16 -11.19 -5.54 -0.35
CA ARG A 16 -10.08 -4.62 -0.13
C ARG A 16 -10.57 -3.25 0.38
N ARG A 17 -10.33 -2.98 1.66
CA ARG A 17 -10.58 -1.70 2.34
C ARG A 17 -9.57 -0.61 1.95
N PHE A 18 -8.36 -1.01 1.58
CA PHE A 18 -7.34 -0.13 1.04
C PHE A 18 -6.41 -0.82 0.05
N ALA A 19 -5.67 -0.01 -0.70
CA ALA A 19 -4.57 -0.44 -1.55
C ALA A 19 -3.27 0.23 -1.10
N LEU A 20 -2.19 -0.55 -1.10
CA LEU A 20 -0.84 -0.05 -0.92
C LEU A 20 -0.18 0.15 -2.29
N GLY A 21 0.69 1.15 -2.39
CA GLY A 21 1.44 1.42 -3.61
C GLY A 21 2.81 1.98 -3.29
N ILE A 22 3.77 1.71 -4.17
CA ILE A 22 5.11 2.31 -4.10
C ILE A 22 5.46 2.88 -5.47
N THR A 23 6.08 4.05 -5.47
CA THR A 23 6.78 4.57 -6.65
C THR A 23 8.22 4.83 -6.27
N ILE A 24 9.15 4.42 -7.12
CA ILE A 24 10.57 4.64 -6.91
C ILE A 24 11.04 5.57 -8.01
N GLU A 25 11.52 6.74 -7.62
CA GLU A 25 12.18 7.68 -8.52
C GLU A 25 13.66 7.71 -8.14
N ASN A 26 14.49 7.07 -8.97
CA ASN A 26 15.90 6.83 -8.69
C ASN A 26 16.10 6.10 -7.34
N THR A 27 16.63 6.78 -6.33
CA THR A 27 16.87 6.23 -4.98
C THR A 27 15.81 6.65 -3.96
N THR A 28 14.74 7.31 -4.40
CA THR A 28 13.73 7.90 -3.52
C THR A 28 12.34 7.26 -3.65
N PRO A 29 12.06 6.16 -2.91
CA PRO A 29 10.73 5.59 -2.80
C PRO A 29 9.76 6.55 -2.12
N ARG A 30 8.52 6.47 -2.59
CA ARG A 30 7.36 7.10 -1.98
C ARG A 30 6.26 6.06 -1.80
N PHE A 31 5.91 5.80 -0.54
CA PHE A 31 4.86 4.86 -0.18
C PHE A 31 3.51 5.56 -0.22
N ARG A 32 2.47 4.84 -0.64
CA ARG A 32 1.10 5.33 -0.72
C ARG A 32 0.13 4.33 -0.11
N ILE A 33 -0.87 4.86 0.57
CA ILE A 33 -2.03 4.12 1.06
C ILE A 33 -3.26 4.82 0.49
N SER A 34 -4.08 4.09 -0.24
CA SER A 34 -5.36 4.58 -0.76
C SER A 34 -6.49 3.81 -0.10
N HIS A 35 -7.34 4.53 0.62
CA HIS A 35 -8.69 4.06 0.97
C HIS A 35 -9.69 4.60 -0.05
N ARG A 36 -10.98 4.26 0.09
CA ARG A 36 -12.03 4.70 -0.86
C ARG A 36 -12.24 6.21 -0.91
N VAL A 37 -11.86 6.92 0.16
CA VAL A 37 -12.10 8.38 0.30
C VAL A 37 -10.79 9.17 0.32
N HIS A 38 -9.71 8.59 0.85
CA HIS A 38 -8.46 9.30 1.09
C HIS A 38 -7.27 8.56 0.46
N LEU A 39 -6.35 9.34 -0.11
CA LEU A 39 -5.05 8.88 -0.55
C LEU A 39 -3.98 9.61 0.27
N VAL A 40 -3.15 8.84 0.97
CA VAL A 40 -2.02 9.35 1.74
C VAL A 40 -0.73 8.89 1.05
N ALA A 41 0.24 9.80 0.95
CA ALA A 41 1.56 9.51 0.43
C ALA A 41 2.61 9.92 1.46
N SER A 42 3.67 9.12 1.60
CA SER A 42 4.83 9.50 2.40
C SER A 42 5.59 10.65 1.74
N THR A 43 6.43 11.33 2.53
CA THR A 43 7.55 12.09 1.97
C THR A 43 8.51 11.13 1.23
N PRO A 44 9.31 11.64 0.28
CA PRO A 44 10.38 10.84 -0.32
C PRO A 44 11.33 10.34 0.76
N ILE A 45 11.69 9.06 0.69
CA ILE A 45 12.68 8.45 1.59
C ILE A 45 13.90 8.14 0.75
N ASP A 46 15.09 8.56 1.15
CA ASP A 46 16.31 8.15 0.46
C ASP A 46 16.73 6.73 0.90
N ILE A 47 16.73 5.77 -0.02
CA ILE A 47 17.08 4.36 0.27
C ILE A 47 18.52 4.24 0.76
N ASN A 48 19.44 5.05 0.22
CA ASN A 48 20.85 4.92 0.59
C ASN A 48 21.08 5.27 2.06
N SER A 49 20.37 6.28 2.53
CA SER A 49 20.44 6.74 3.92
C SER A 49 19.54 5.94 4.88
N LYS A 50 18.39 5.42 4.39
CA LYS A 50 17.34 4.81 5.23
C LYS A 50 16.95 3.39 4.76
N SER A 51 17.92 2.61 4.31
CA SER A 51 17.70 1.25 3.79
C SER A 51 16.97 0.35 4.79
N VAL A 52 17.32 0.43 6.07
CA VAL A 52 16.70 -0.35 7.15
C VAL A 52 15.21 -0.03 7.30
N ASP A 53 14.82 1.25 7.24
CA ASP A 53 13.41 1.65 7.34
C ASP A 53 12.61 1.10 6.15
N VAL A 54 13.18 1.21 4.94
CA VAL A 54 12.55 0.72 3.72
C VAL A 54 12.35 -0.80 3.78
N VAL A 55 13.39 -1.56 4.18
CA VAL A 55 13.30 -3.01 4.36
C VAL A 55 12.29 -3.37 5.44
N SER A 56 12.24 -2.62 6.55
CA SER A 56 11.28 -2.85 7.62
C SER A 56 9.83 -2.67 7.16
N VAL A 57 9.55 -1.71 6.28
CA VAL A 57 8.22 -1.56 5.67
C VAL A 57 7.88 -2.77 4.82
N PHE A 58 8.79 -3.26 3.97
CA PHE A 58 8.55 -4.44 3.15
C PHE A 58 8.34 -5.71 3.99
N LEU A 59 9.15 -5.92 5.02
CA LEU A 59 8.99 -7.01 5.97
C LEU A 59 7.65 -6.90 6.70
N GLY A 60 7.28 -5.69 7.14
CA GLY A 60 6.00 -5.42 7.77
C GLY A 60 4.84 -5.82 6.87
N ILE A 61 4.88 -5.49 5.57
CA ILE A 61 3.85 -5.90 4.60
C ILE A 61 3.86 -7.42 4.38
N ALA A 62 5.03 -8.02 4.19
CA ALA A 62 5.16 -9.45 3.87
C ALA A 62 4.75 -10.37 5.02
N LEU A 63 4.98 -9.94 6.26
CA LEU A 63 4.67 -10.70 7.48
C LEU A 63 3.30 -10.34 8.08
N SER A 64 2.60 -9.36 7.49
CA SER A 64 1.29 -8.95 7.98
C SER A 64 0.20 -9.94 7.61
N THR A 65 -0.82 -10.04 8.46
CA THR A 65 -2.01 -10.83 8.19
C THR A 65 -2.92 -10.11 7.19
N ALA A 66 -3.78 -10.88 6.51
CA ALA A 66 -4.66 -10.36 5.46
C ALA A 66 -5.57 -9.22 5.95
N ASP A 67 -6.12 -9.33 7.16
CA ASP A 67 -6.94 -8.31 7.81
C ASP A 67 -6.18 -6.98 8.01
N ARG A 68 -4.92 -7.08 8.44
CA ARG A 68 -4.02 -5.92 8.61
C ARG A 68 -3.54 -5.34 7.29
N LEU A 69 -3.62 -6.09 6.19
CA LEU A 69 -3.38 -5.61 4.82
C LEU A 69 -4.64 -5.08 4.14
N GLY A 70 -5.73 -4.94 4.89
CA GLY A 70 -6.95 -4.30 4.43
C GLY A 70 -7.96 -5.25 3.81
N GLN A 71 -7.81 -6.57 3.96
CA GLN A 71 -8.86 -7.50 3.63
C GLN A 71 -9.96 -7.47 4.69
N ASP A 72 -11.21 -7.36 4.29
CA ASP A 72 -12.36 -7.36 5.18
C ASP A 72 -12.76 -8.79 5.56
N PRO A 73 -12.60 -9.22 6.83
CA PRO A 73 -12.98 -10.56 7.25
C PRO A 73 -14.50 -10.75 7.38
N THR A 74 -15.29 -9.67 7.42
CA THR A 74 -16.76 -9.78 7.59
C THR A 74 -17.49 -9.97 6.27
N MET A 75 -16.84 -9.66 5.16
CA MET A 75 -17.40 -9.85 3.82
C MET A 75 -16.98 -11.19 3.26
N THR A 76 -17.95 -11.91 2.71
CA THR A 76 -17.73 -13.14 1.95
C THR A 76 -18.09 -12.89 0.49
N ARG A 77 -17.29 -13.45 -0.41
CA ARG A 77 -17.54 -13.37 -1.85
C ARG A 77 -18.65 -14.38 -2.15
N VAL A 78 -19.80 -13.89 -2.61
CA VAL A 78 -20.94 -14.71 -3.04
C VAL A 78 -20.63 -15.34 -4.40
#